data_AF-A0A804KUI4-F1
#
_entry.id   AF-A0A804KUI4-F1
#
_cell.length_a   1.000
_cell.length_b   1.000
_cell.length_c   1.000
_cell.angle_alpha   90.00
_cell.angle_beta   90.00
_cell.angle_gamma   90.00
#
_symmetry.space_group_name_H-M   'P 1'
#
loop_
_entity.id
_entity.type
_entity.pdbx_description
1 polymer ?
#
loop_
_entity_poly.entity_id
_entity_poly.type
_entity_poly.pdbx_seq_one_letter_code
_entity_poly.pdbx_strand_id
1 'polypeptide(L)'
;MPSSLSSALPPPPLPLPPLSDLRPPAANATASSVSWNALIRACARSPDRKHLALVLYRRMLPTARPDNFTFPAVLTACAFLSALPEGFQIHAQLLKLGFGGNLYALNSLIHFYASCGHMPLARKLFDGMSSRSRVSWNVAIDGHVGNGEYDAALALFRAMQHEFSPDEYTIQSVIGACGAVAALSLGMWAHALVLRKFDRMVADDVLINNSLIDLYAKCGSIAMARQVFERMPARDLASWNAMILGFAMHGRDEECFDTFARLASEKKFRPNSITFVGVLSACNHGGLVNDGRRYFDSMIREFGIEPRIEHYGCMVDLIARAGRIGEALDLVSSMTCKPDAVIWRSLLDACCKQNAGVEVSESVARQALESDNVDSSGVYVLLSRVYASANRWNDVGSVRRLMSNEGVKKEPGCSSIETDGAVHQFVAGDTSHPQSNRIYEKLNEVEHRLAMVGYQPDSSQAPLVAELDSVKWDSLRLHSERLAIAFGLLDAKPGEPIRVLKNLRVCRDCHTMIKLISRVYDVEIVVRDRIRFHEFKDGSCSCQDYW
;
A
#
# COMPACT_ATOMS: atom_id res chain seq x y z
N MET A 1 1.54 -0.08 5.24
CA MET A 1 1.90 -0.05 3.81
C MET A 1 0.75 -0.71 3.11
N PRO A 2 0.06 -0.07 2.17
CA PRO A 2 -0.79 -0.86 1.28
C PRO A 2 0.11 -1.93 0.67
N SER A 3 -0.35 -3.18 0.70
CA SER A 3 0.28 -4.32 0.04
C SER A 3 0.72 -3.90 -1.36
N SER A 4 1.98 -3.52 -1.48
CA SER A 4 2.61 -3.20 -2.74
C SER A 4 2.68 -4.51 -3.49
N LEU A 5 1.74 -4.72 -4.41
CA LEU A 5 2.11 -5.35 -5.66
C LEU A 5 3.36 -4.60 -6.11
N SER A 6 4.50 -5.27 -5.97
CA SER A 6 5.79 -4.80 -6.44
C SER A 6 5.60 -4.40 -7.90
N SER A 7 5.38 -3.10 -8.15
CA SER A 7 5.84 -2.48 -9.38
C SER A 7 7.35 -2.54 -9.28
N ALA A 8 7.92 -3.69 -9.62
CA ALA A 8 9.34 -3.81 -9.83
C ALA A 8 9.76 -2.59 -10.64
N LEU A 9 10.63 -1.76 -10.08
CA LEU A 9 11.30 -0.72 -10.86
C LEU A 9 11.78 -1.41 -12.14
N PRO A 10 11.44 -0.89 -13.33
CA PRO A 10 11.90 -1.50 -14.56
C PRO A 10 13.43 -1.62 -14.49
N PRO A 11 14.00 -2.74 -14.95
CA PRO A 11 15.45 -2.90 -14.96
C PRO A 11 16.10 -1.70 -15.66
N PRO A 12 17.34 -1.33 -15.31
CA PRO A 12 18.05 -0.25 -15.99
C PRO A 12 17.99 -0.49 -17.51
N PRO A 13 17.84 0.56 -18.33
CA PRO A 13 17.60 0.42 -19.76
C PRO A 13 18.71 -0.43 -20.37
N LEU A 14 18.33 -1.59 -20.91
CA LEU A 14 19.24 -2.37 -21.74
C LEU A 14 19.69 -1.47 -22.90
N PRO A 15 21.00 -1.42 -23.21
CA PRO A 15 21.47 -0.73 -24.39
C PRO A 15 20.71 -1.28 -25.60
N LEU A 16 20.14 -0.39 -26.41
CA LEU A 16 19.38 -0.76 -27.59
C LEU A 16 20.23 -1.70 -28.47
N PRO A 17 19.72 -2.88 -28.88
CA PRO A 17 20.46 -3.76 -29.77
C PRO A 17 20.71 -3.06 -31.12
N PRO A 18 21.82 -3.39 -31.81
CA PRO A 18 22.17 -2.77 -33.08
C PRO A 18 21.08 -2.98 -34.13
N LEU A 19 20.89 -1.97 -34.98
CA LEU A 19 19.79 -1.77 -35.93
C LEU A 19 19.63 -2.83 -37.06
N SER A 20 20.37 -3.94 -37.03
CA SER A 20 20.52 -4.87 -38.16
C SER A 20 19.37 -5.86 -38.36
N ASP A 21 18.55 -6.14 -37.35
CA ASP A 21 17.72 -7.37 -37.37
C ASP A 21 16.25 -7.17 -37.76
N LEU A 22 15.87 -5.98 -38.23
CA LEU A 22 14.51 -5.72 -38.72
C LEU A 22 14.52 -5.33 -40.20
N ARG A 23 14.25 -6.33 -41.05
CA ARG A 23 14.05 -6.18 -42.50
C ARG A 23 13.00 -5.10 -42.78
N PRO A 24 13.32 -4.08 -43.60
CA PRO A 24 12.37 -3.04 -43.96
C PRO A 24 11.23 -3.60 -44.83
N PRO A 25 10.03 -2.98 -44.81
CA PRO A 25 9.07 -3.19 -45.88
C PRO A 25 9.71 -2.74 -47.21
N ALA A 26 9.45 -3.51 -48.28
CA ALA A 26 10.04 -3.26 -49.60
C ALA A 26 9.84 -1.81 -50.06
N ALA A 27 10.91 -1.23 -50.64
CA ALA A 27 11.07 0.19 -50.94
C ALA A 27 10.15 0.80 -52.02
N ASN A 28 9.03 0.15 -52.38
CA ASN A 28 8.17 0.57 -53.49
C ASN A 28 6.72 0.90 -53.11
N ALA A 29 6.42 1.15 -51.83
CA ALA A 29 5.16 1.76 -51.42
C ALA A 29 5.46 2.94 -50.52
N THR A 30 4.94 4.12 -50.84
CA THR A 30 4.88 5.26 -49.91
C THR A 30 4.07 4.82 -48.69
N ALA A 31 4.75 4.32 -47.66
CA ALA A 31 4.12 3.83 -46.44
C ALA A 31 3.36 5.01 -45.79
N SER A 32 2.04 5.03 -45.98
CA SER A 32 1.16 6.03 -45.39
C SER A 32 1.30 6.06 -43.86
N SER A 33 1.00 7.19 -43.22
CA SER A 33 1.00 7.29 -41.75
C SER A 33 0.14 6.20 -41.09
N VAL A 34 -0.91 5.74 -41.78
CA VAL A 34 -1.79 4.63 -41.36
C VAL A 34 -1.02 3.31 -41.20
N SER A 35 -0.18 2.94 -42.17
CA SER A 35 0.62 1.71 -42.09
C SER A 35 1.65 1.74 -40.96
N TRP A 36 2.30 2.89 -40.74
CA TRP A 36 3.20 3.08 -39.61
C TRP A 36 2.47 3.02 -38.28
N ASN A 37 1.32 3.69 -38.17
CA ASN A 37 0.49 3.71 -36.97
C ASN A 37 0.03 2.31 -36.56
N ALA A 38 -0.32 1.45 -37.53
CA ALA A 38 -0.70 0.06 -37.26
C ALA A 38 0.46 -0.73 -36.64
N LEU A 39 1.66 -0.63 -37.21
CA LEU A 39 2.85 -1.33 -36.71
C LEU A 39 3.28 -0.81 -35.33
N ILE A 40 3.36 0.50 -35.16
CA ILE A 40 3.72 1.13 -33.88
C ILE A 40 2.72 0.72 -32.79
N ARG A 41 1.41 0.75 -33.09
CA ARG A 41 0.36 0.36 -32.14
C ARG A 41 0.41 -1.13 -31.79
N ALA A 42 0.70 -2.00 -32.76
CA ALA A 42 0.88 -3.42 -32.50
C ALA A 42 2.06 -3.68 -31.55
N CYS A 43 3.22 -3.03 -31.81
CA CYS A 43 4.38 -3.13 -30.92
C CYS A 43 4.12 -2.55 -29.52
N ALA A 44 3.42 -1.41 -29.42
CA ALA A 44 3.09 -0.78 -28.15
C ALA A 44 2.15 -1.63 -27.28
N ARG A 45 1.27 -2.42 -27.90
CA ARG A 45 0.36 -3.36 -27.20
C ARG A 45 1.04 -4.68 -26.81
N SER A 46 2.16 -5.03 -27.44
CA SER A 46 2.90 -6.27 -27.13
C SER A 46 3.60 -6.16 -25.77
N PRO A 47 3.62 -7.20 -24.93
CA PRO A 47 4.38 -7.21 -23.67
C PRO A 47 5.89 -7.01 -23.87
N ASP A 48 6.45 -7.65 -24.89
CA ASP A 48 7.87 -7.85 -25.19
C ASP A 48 8.46 -6.85 -26.21
N ARG A 49 7.61 -6.18 -27.01
CA ARG A 49 8.05 -5.39 -28.17
C ARG A 49 7.87 -3.88 -28.05
N LYS A 50 7.64 -3.35 -26.84
CA LYS A 50 7.39 -1.92 -26.66
C LYS A 50 8.57 -1.05 -27.06
N HIS A 51 9.80 -1.53 -26.86
CA HIS A 51 11.00 -0.85 -27.33
C HIS A 51 11.01 -0.68 -28.87
N LEU A 52 10.44 -1.63 -29.62
CA LEU A 52 10.32 -1.54 -31.07
C LEU A 52 9.36 -0.44 -31.51
N ALA A 53 8.38 -0.05 -30.69
CA ALA A 53 7.50 1.07 -31.03
C ALA A 53 8.29 2.39 -31.16
N LEU A 54 9.31 2.60 -30.31
CA LEU A 54 10.20 3.77 -30.40
C LEU A 54 11.12 3.69 -31.62
N VAL A 55 11.63 2.50 -31.94
CA VAL A 55 12.46 2.28 -33.14
C VAL A 55 11.66 2.55 -34.42
N LEU A 56 10.44 2.02 -34.50
CA LEU A 56 9.54 2.23 -35.65
C LEU A 56 9.12 3.70 -35.76
N TYR A 57 8.87 4.39 -34.64
CA TYR A 57 8.60 5.82 -34.65
C TYR A 57 9.78 6.61 -35.25
N ARG A 58 11.01 6.33 -34.81
CA ARG A 58 12.21 6.98 -35.38
C ARG A 58 12.35 6.70 -36.88
N ARG A 59 12.05 5.48 -37.34
CA ARG A 59 12.07 5.11 -38.77
C ARG A 59 10.93 5.74 -39.59
N MET A 60 9.80 6.07 -38.95
CA MET A 60 8.70 6.77 -39.59
C MET A 60 9.06 8.21 -39.94
N LEU A 61 9.76 8.93 -39.05
CA LEU A 61 9.99 10.38 -39.16
C LEU A 61 10.54 10.87 -40.53
N PRO A 62 11.47 10.16 -41.21
CA PRO A 62 11.95 10.58 -42.52
C PRO A 62 10.97 10.33 -43.67
N THR A 63 10.00 9.42 -43.50
CA THR A 63 9.13 8.91 -44.58
C THR A 63 7.66 9.27 -44.43
N ALA A 64 7.22 9.62 -43.21
CA ALA A 64 5.85 10.01 -42.92
C ALA A 64 5.79 10.96 -41.72
N ARG A 65 4.76 11.82 -41.71
CA ARG A 65 4.52 12.77 -40.62
C ARG A 65 3.69 12.10 -39.50
N PRO A 66 4.11 12.19 -38.22
CA PRO A 66 3.30 11.76 -37.09
C PRO A 66 1.96 12.49 -37.03
N ASP A 67 0.91 11.77 -36.65
CA ASP A 67 -0.44 12.30 -36.46
C ASP A 67 -0.97 12.02 -35.05
N ASN A 68 -2.22 12.43 -34.79
CA ASN A 68 -2.90 12.26 -33.51
C ASN A 68 -3.11 10.79 -33.10
N PHE A 69 -2.90 9.83 -34.00
CA PHE A 69 -2.96 8.39 -33.71
C PHE A 69 -1.57 7.78 -33.50
N THR A 70 -0.51 8.43 -33.98
CA THR A 70 0.88 8.04 -33.72
C THR A 70 1.25 8.27 -32.25
N PHE A 71 1.02 9.49 -31.74
CA PHE A 71 1.48 9.90 -30.41
C PHE A 71 0.99 9.01 -29.26
N PRO A 72 -0.31 8.63 -29.18
CA PRO A 72 -0.79 7.74 -28.13
C PRO A 72 -0.04 6.42 -28.06
N ALA A 73 0.24 5.79 -29.20
CA ALA A 73 0.91 4.50 -29.24
C ALA A 73 2.37 4.60 -28.77
N VAL A 74 3.10 5.64 -29.22
CA VAL A 74 4.51 5.84 -28.84
C VAL A 74 4.62 6.24 -27.36
N LEU A 75 3.75 7.12 -26.87
CA LEU A 75 3.71 7.52 -25.46
C LEU A 75 3.34 6.35 -24.54
N THR A 76 2.46 5.45 -24.97
CA THR A 76 2.15 4.22 -24.22
C THR A 76 3.40 3.33 -24.08
N ALA A 77 4.20 3.22 -25.14
CA ALA A 77 5.48 2.51 -25.07
C ALA A 77 6.48 3.23 -24.14
N CYS A 78 6.59 4.56 -24.21
CA CYS A 78 7.42 5.33 -23.28
C CYS A 78 7.00 5.15 -21.83
N ALA A 79 5.69 5.16 -21.55
CA ALA A 79 5.12 5.00 -20.22
C ALA A 79 5.52 3.67 -19.59
N PHE A 80 5.39 2.57 -20.36
CA PHE A 80 5.79 1.25 -19.89
C PHE A 80 7.30 1.10 -19.69
N LEU A 81 8.10 1.72 -20.54
CA LEU A 81 9.56 1.64 -20.47
C LEU A 81 10.17 2.64 -19.48
N SER A 82 9.35 3.48 -18.83
CA SER A 82 9.77 4.65 -18.06
C SER A 82 10.79 5.52 -18.83
N ALA A 83 10.61 5.63 -20.16
CA ALA A 83 11.52 6.31 -21.07
C ALA A 83 11.27 7.81 -21.07
N LEU A 84 11.60 8.46 -19.94
CA LEU A 84 11.34 9.88 -19.72
C LEU A 84 12.00 10.80 -20.76
N PRO A 85 13.30 10.61 -21.12
CA PRO A 85 13.95 11.48 -22.11
C PRO A 85 13.28 11.42 -23.49
N GLU A 86 12.95 10.22 -23.98
CA GLU A 86 12.23 10.03 -25.23
C GLU A 86 10.84 10.65 -25.17
N GLY A 87 10.12 10.46 -24.07
CA GLY A 87 8.79 11.05 -23.91
C GLY A 87 8.80 12.57 -23.90
N PHE A 88 9.84 13.22 -23.35
CA PHE A 88 10.02 14.68 -23.49
C PHE A 88 10.22 15.12 -24.94
N GLN A 89 11.02 14.38 -25.72
CA GLN A 89 11.21 14.66 -27.14
C GLN A 89 9.91 14.52 -27.92
N ILE A 90 9.14 13.45 -27.64
CA ILE A 90 7.85 13.20 -28.27
C ILE A 90 6.83 14.28 -27.89
N HIS A 91 6.77 14.69 -26.62
CA HIS A 91 5.91 15.80 -26.18
C HIS A 91 6.28 17.12 -26.89
N ALA A 92 7.57 17.47 -26.97
CA ALA A 92 8.00 18.67 -27.69
C ALA A 92 7.62 18.62 -29.18
N GLN A 93 7.78 17.46 -29.83
CA GLN A 93 7.38 17.26 -31.23
C GLN A 93 5.86 17.37 -31.41
N LEU A 94 5.09 16.79 -30.50
CA LEU A 94 3.63 16.87 -30.48
C LEU A 94 3.15 18.33 -30.44
N LEU A 95 3.75 19.16 -29.58
CA LEU A 95 3.45 20.59 -29.51
C LEU A 95 3.86 21.31 -30.80
N LYS A 96 5.07 21.08 -31.31
CA LYS A 96 5.57 21.68 -32.56
C LYS A 96 4.71 21.35 -33.78
N LEU A 97 4.10 20.17 -33.80
CA LEU A 97 3.22 19.73 -34.88
C LEU A 97 1.76 20.19 -34.72
N GLY A 98 1.45 20.95 -33.66
CA GLY A 98 0.12 21.55 -33.44
C GLY A 98 -0.88 20.66 -32.71
N PHE A 99 -0.45 19.56 -32.10
CA PHE A 99 -1.34 18.63 -31.40
C PHE A 99 -1.57 18.96 -29.91
N GLY A 100 -1.08 20.11 -29.44
CA GLY A 100 -1.16 20.50 -28.02
C GLY A 100 -2.58 20.66 -27.46
N GLY A 101 -3.60 20.81 -28.31
CA GLY A 101 -5.01 20.82 -27.91
C GLY A 101 -5.78 19.52 -28.18
N ASN A 102 -5.12 18.49 -28.74
CA ASN A 102 -5.80 17.24 -29.10
C ASN A 102 -6.03 16.36 -27.86
N LEU A 103 -7.29 16.01 -27.57
CA LEU A 103 -7.66 15.25 -26.38
C LEU A 103 -6.96 13.89 -26.26
N TYR A 104 -6.83 13.14 -27.36
CA TYR A 104 -6.19 11.81 -27.35
C TYR A 104 -4.69 11.90 -27.05
N ALA A 105 -4.02 12.89 -27.65
CA ALA A 105 -2.63 13.21 -27.38
C ALA A 105 -2.41 13.63 -25.92
N LEU A 106 -3.23 14.55 -25.41
CA LEU A 106 -3.15 15.03 -24.03
C LEU A 106 -3.40 13.92 -23.01
N ASN A 107 -4.45 13.10 -23.19
CA ASN A 107 -4.71 11.96 -22.31
C ASN A 107 -3.53 10.99 -22.28
N SER A 108 -2.88 10.74 -23.43
CA SER A 108 -1.71 9.87 -23.51
C SER A 108 -0.47 10.47 -22.83
N LEU A 109 -0.30 11.80 -22.88
CA LEU A 109 0.75 12.50 -22.14
C LEU A 109 0.53 12.44 -20.63
N ILE A 110 -0.70 12.65 -20.17
CA ILE A 110 -1.05 12.55 -18.74
C ILE A 110 -0.71 11.14 -18.23
N HIS A 111 -1.16 10.10 -18.96
CA HIS A 111 -0.82 8.71 -18.64
C HIS A 111 0.70 8.50 -18.61
N PHE A 112 1.43 8.93 -19.64
CA PHE A 112 2.90 8.81 -19.69
C PHE A 112 3.59 9.46 -18.49
N TYR A 113 3.25 10.71 -18.15
CA TYR A 113 3.86 11.39 -17.02
C TYR A 113 3.51 10.72 -15.69
N ALA A 114 2.27 10.28 -15.52
CA ALA A 114 1.85 9.56 -14.32
C ALA A 114 2.57 8.21 -14.18
N SER A 115 2.68 7.41 -15.25
CA SER A 115 3.40 6.13 -15.24
C SER A 115 4.90 6.28 -14.96
N CYS A 116 5.50 7.41 -15.35
CA CYS A 116 6.89 7.71 -15.05
C CYS A 116 7.09 8.36 -13.67
N GLY A 117 6.06 8.48 -12.83
CA GLY A 117 6.17 9.10 -11.49
C GLY A 117 6.20 10.63 -11.48
N HIS A 118 5.98 11.30 -12.62
CA HIS A 118 5.99 12.76 -12.74
C HIS A 118 4.58 13.35 -12.61
N MET A 119 3.92 13.05 -11.50
CA MET A 119 2.53 13.46 -11.26
C MET A 119 2.28 14.98 -11.34
N PRO A 120 3.19 15.87 -10.90
CA PRO A 120 3.00 17.32 -11.07
C PRO A 120 2.85 17.77 -12.53
N LEU A 121 3.57 17.13 -13.47
CA LEU A 121 3.44 17.43 -14.90
C LEU A 121 2.15 16.87 -15.48
N ALA A 122 1.77 15.64 -15.09
CA ALA A 122 0.50 15.03 -15.46
C ALA A 122 -0.68 15.93 -15.02
N ARG A 123 -0.63 16.42 -13.78
CA ARG A 123 -1.66 17.29 -13.22
C ARG A 123 -1.71 18.64 -13.91
N LYS A 124 -0.56 19.27 -14.18
CA LYS A 124 -0.48 20.52 -14.94
C LYS A 124 -1.10 20.41 -16.33
N LEU A 125 -0.88 19.29 -17.02
CA LEU A 125 -1.50 19.04 -18.32
C LEU A 125 -3.01 18.89 -18.21
N PHE A 126 -3.49 18.12 -17.23
CA PHE A 126 -4.92 17.94 -16.98
C PHE A 126 -5.64 19.25 -16.63
N ASP A 127 -5.05 20.06 -15.75
CA ASP A 127 -5.62 21.34 -15.33
C ASP A 127 -5.64 22.37 -16.48
N GLY A 128 -4.65 22.30 -17.39
CA GLY A 128 -4.56 23.16 -18.57
C GLY A 128 -5.45 22.77 -19.76
N MET A 129 -6.19 21.66 -19.69
CA MET A 129 -7.10 21.26 -20.77
C MET A 129 -8.29 22.22 -20.87
N SER A 130 -8.54 22.78 -22.05
CA SER A 130 -9.70 23.65 -22.32
C SER A 130 -11.02 22.88 -22.41
N SER A 131 -10.95 21.58 -22.72
CA SER A 131 -12.06 20.65 -22.74
C SER A 131 -11.58 19.31 -22.19
N ARG A 132 -12.43 18.64 -21.42
CA ARG A 132 -12.14 17.34 -20.82
C ARG A 132 -13.16 16.32 -21.33
N SER A 133 -12.70 15.08 -21.43
CA SER A 133 -13.56 13.92 -21.71
C SER A 133 -13.60 13.01 -20.49
N ARG A 134 -14.54 12.05 -20.45
CA ARG A 134 -14.53 10.99 -19.42
C ARG A 134 -13.16 10.28 -19.33
N VAL A 135 -12.52 10.03 -20.47
CA VAL A 135 -11.17 9.43 -20.52
C VAL A 135 -10.11 10.32 -19.88
N SER A 136 -10.22 11.65 -20.03
CA SER A 136 -9.31 12.61 -19.40
C SER A 136 -9.37 12.52 -17.88
N TRP A 137 -10.58 12.43 -17.32
CA TRP A 137 -10.80 12.24 -15.89
C TRP A 137 -10.30 10.87 -15.41
N ASN A 138 -10.62 9.79 -16.12
CA ASN A 138 -10.18 8.45 -15.77
C ASN A 138 -8.65 8.34 -15.70
N VAL A 139 -7.93 8.87 -16.70
CA VAL A 139 -6.46 8.84 -16.71
C VAL A 139 -5.86 9.68 -15.59
N ALA A 140 -6.47 10.83 -15.24
CA ALA A 140 -5.99 11.64 -14.13
C ALA A 140 -6.21 10.97 -12.77
N ILE A 141 -7.41 10.40 -12.55
CA ILE A 141 -7.75 9.64 -11.33
C ILE A 141 -6.84 8.43 -11.20
N ASP A 142 -6.71 7.62 -12.25
CA ASP A 142 -5.84 6.44 -12.28
C ASP A 142 -4.38 6.81 -12.05
N GLY A 143 -3.91 7.91 -12.65
CA GLY A 143 -2.57 8.44 -12.43
C GLY A 143 -2.28 8.77 -10.97
N HIS A 144 -3.21 9.46 -10.28
CA HIS A 144 -3.09 9.73 -8.85
C HIS A 144 -3.12 8.44 -8.02
N VAL A 145 -4.00 7.47 -8.34
CA VAL A 145 -4.06 6.17 -7.65
C VAL A 145 -2.75 5.40 -7.81
N GLY A 146 -2.22 5.29 -9.03
CA GLY A 146 -0.96 4.60 -9.31
C GLY A 146 0.27 5.22 -8.65
N ASN A 147 0.20 6.52 -8.32
CA ASN A 147 1.23 7.24 -7.58
C ASN A 147 0.99 7.27 -6.05
N GLY A 148 -0.07 6.62 -5.56
CA GLY A 148 -0.40 6.58 -4.13
C GLY A 148 -1.03 7.87 -3.58
N GLU A 149 -1.41 8.82 -4.45
CA GLU A 149 -2.04 10.09 -4.10
C GLU A 149 -3.57 9.93 -4.01
N TYR A 150 -4.02 9.02 -3.15
CA TYR A 150 -5.43 8.58 -3.11
C TYR A 150 -6.42 9.70 -2.75
N ASP A 151 -6.08 10.59 -1.81
CA ASP A 151 -6.94 11.73 -1.46
C ASP A 151 -7.18 12.67 -2.65
N ALA A 152 -6.13 12.92 -3.44
CA ALA A 152 -6.22 13.72 -4.66
C ALA A 152 -7.06 13.02 -5.73
N ALA A 153 -6.94 11.70 -5.87
CA ALA A 153 -7.77 10.88 -6.76
C ALA A 153 -9.26 10.98 -6.38
N LEU A 154 -9.60 10.86 -5.10
CA LEU A 154 -10.97 10.97 -4.60
C LEU A 154 -11.53 12.38 -4.75
N ALA A 155 -10.70 13.43 -4.58
CA ALA A 155 -11.10 14.80 -4.84
C ALA A 155 -11.42 15.04 -6.33
N LEU A 156 -10.59 14.51 -7.24
CA LEU A 156 -10.87 14.57 -8.69
C LEU A 156 -12.13 13.78 -9.05
N PHE A 157 -12.36 12.64 -8.42
CA PHE A 157 -13.59 11.88 -8.63
C PHE A 157 -14.84 12.67 -8.25
N ARG A 158 -14.84 13.35 -7.10
CA ARG A 158 -15.95 14.24 -6.69
C ARG A 158 -16.15 15.37 -7.71
N ALA A 159 -15.06 15.99 -8.18
CA ALA A 159 -15.14 17.04 -9.20
C ALA A 159 -15.71 16.52 -10.52
N MET A 160 -15.28 15.32 -10.97
CA MET A 160 -15.76 14.68 -12.19
C MET A 160 -17.29 14.51 -12.18
N GLN A 161 -17.89 14.18 -11.04
CA GLN A 161 -19.34 13.93 -10.93
C GLN A 161 -20.20 15.14 -11.30
N HIS A 162 -19.66 16.36 -11.23
CA HIS A 162 -20.36 17.56 -11.67
C HIS A 162 -20.43 17.70 -13.20
N GLU A 163 -19.53 17.05 -13.94
CA GLU A 163 -19.41 17.17 -15.40
C GLU A 163 -19.73 15.87 -16.14
N PHE A 164 -19.40 14.71 -15.57
CA PHE A 164 -19.49 13.40 -16.20
C PHE A 164 -20.01 12.34 -15.23
N SER A 165 -20.85 11.44 -15.75
CA SER A 165 -21.11 10.18 -15.05
C SER A 165 -19.85 9.31 -15.07
N PRO A 166 -19.46 8.72 -13.92
CA PRO A 166 -18.40 7.71 -13.88
C PRO A 166 -18.79 6.47 -14.68
N ASP A 167 -17.78 5.81 -15.23
CA ASP A 167 -17.89 4.49 -15.86
C ASP A 167 -17.19 3.41 -15.03
N GLU A 168 -17.18 2.19 -15.56
CA GLU A 168 -16.61 1.01 -14.91
C GLU A 168 -15.14 1.21 -14.51
N TYR A 169 -14.35 1.83 -15.39
CA TYR A 169 -12.95 2.17 -15.13
C TYR A 169 -12.81 3.21 -14.02
N THR A 170 -13.64 4.27 -14.05
CA THR A 170 -13.65 5.25 -12.96
C THR A 170 -13.89 4.56 -11.61
N ILE A 171 -14.88 3.67 -11.55
CA ILE A 171 -15.28 3.01 -10.31
C ILE A 171 -14.22 2.02 -9.82
N GLN A 172 -13.55 1.30 -10.71
CA GLN A 172 -12.43 0.45 -10.32
C GLN A 172 -11.30 1.25 -9.63
N SER A 173 -10.87 2.38 -10.21
CA SER A 173 -9.84 3.23 -9.60
C SER A 173 -10.30 3.83 -8.27
N VAL A 174 -11.57 4.25 -8.17
CA VAL A 174 -12.15 4.81 -6.94
C VAL A 174 -12.26 3.76 -5.83
N ILE A 175 -12.67 2.53 -6.15
CA ILE A 175 -12.71 1.41 -5.19
C ILE A 175 -11.30 1.15 -4.64
N GLY A 176 -10.28 1.10 -5.50
CA GLY A 176 -8.88 0.95 -5.09
C GLY A 176 -8.41 2.08 -4.16
N ALA A 177 -8.71 3.34 -4.52
CA ALA A 177 -8.39 4.51 -3.69
C ALA A 177 -9.09 4.44 -2.33
N CYS A 178 -10.39 4.11 -2.29
CA CYS A 178 -11.16 3.97 -1.06
C CYS A 178 -10.55 2.90 -0.14
N GLY A 179 -10.09 1.77 -0.67
CA GLY A 179 -9.42 0.74 0.13
C GLY A 179 -8.07 1.20 0.69
N ALA A 180 -7.35 2.05 -0.04
CA ALA A 180 -6.05 2.54 0.38
C ALA A 180 -6.12 3.56 1.54
N VAL A 181 -7.11 4.46 1.53
CA VAL A 181 -7.35 5.43 2.62
C VAL A 181 -8.42 4.98 3.61
N ALA A 182 -8.97 3.78 3.40
CA ALA A 182 -10.11 3.20 4.11
C ALA A 182 -11.34 4.13 4.24
N ALA A 183 -11.70 4.76 3.13
CA ALA A 183 -12.96 5.48 2.97
C ALA A 183 -14.10 4.48 2.72
N LEU A 184 -14.55 3.79 3.78
CA LEU A 184 -15.57 2.75 3.72
C LEU A 184 -16.89 3.30 3.19
N SER A 185 -17.31 4.48 3.61
CA SER A 185 -18.60 5.07 3.22
C SER A 185 -18.65 5.36 1.72
N LEU A 186 -17.57 5.96 1.20
CA LEU A 186 -17.44 6.20 -0.24
C LEU A 186 -17.31 4.89 -1.03
N GLY A 187 -16.60 3.91 -0.50
CA GLY A 187 -16.49 2.57 -1.08
C GLY A 187 -17.84 1.84 -1.16
N MET A 188 -18.67 1.92 -0.12
CA MET A 188 -20.03 1.38 -0.10
C MET A 188 -20.93 2.10 -1.11
N TRP A 189 -20.81 3.43 -1.23
CA TRP A 189 -21.51 4.18 -2.26
C TRP A 189 -21.09 3.74 -3.67
N ALA A 190 -19.79 3.53 -3.90
CA ALA A 190 -19.28 3.07 -5.19
C ALA A 190 -19.79 1.66 -5.52
N HIS A 191 -19.80 0.75 -4.55
CA HIS A 191 -20.39 -0.58 -4.71
C HIS A 191 -21.91 -0.50 -5.01
N ALA A 192 -22.65 0.34 -4.30
CA ALA A 192 -24.08 0.54 -4.56
C ALA A 192 -24.32 1.11 -5.97
N LEU A 193 -23.44 1.98 -6.46
CA LEU A 193 -23.50 2.47 -7.83
C LEU A 193 -23.30 1.33 -8.83
N VAL A 194 -22.35 0.41 -8.57
CA VAL A 194 -22.15 -0.78 -9.41
C VAL A 194 -23.41 -1.60 -9.54
N LEU A 195 -24.04 -1.92 -8.41
CA LEU A 195 -25.24 -2.75 -8.37
C LEU A 195 -26.47 -2.09 -8.99
N ARG A 196 -26.57 -0.76 -8.96
CA ARG A 196 -27.77 -0.02 -9.37
C ARG A 196 -27.72 0.53 -10.79
N LYS A 197 -26.54 0.93 -11.26
CA LYS A 197 -26.40 1.74 -12.48
C LYS A 197 -25.75 1.00 -13.64
N PHE A 198 -24.88 0.04 -13.37
CA PHE A 198 -24.26 -0.75 -14.43
C PHE A 198 -25.06 -2.01 -14.72
N ASP A 199 -24.83 -2.58 -15.90
CA ASP A 199 -25.44 -3.85 -16.28
C ASP A 199 -24.98 -4.96 -15.32
N ARG A 200 -25.80 -6.00 -15.18
CA ARG A 200 -25.47 -7.21 -14.43
C ARG A 200 -24.12 -7.80 -14.84
N MET A 201 -23.74 -7.70 -16.12
CA MET A 201 -22.43 -8.17 -16.58
C MET A 201 -21.27 -7.51 -15.82
N VAL A 202 -21.41 -6.22 -15.49
CA VAL A 202 -20.41 -5.45 -14.73
C VAL A 202 -20.46 -5.82 -13.25
N ALA A 203 -21.66 -5.96 -12.69
CA ALA A 203 -21.82 -6.38 -11.29
C ALA A 203 -21.26 -7.79 -11.04
N ASP A 204 -21.35 -8.68 -12.04
CA ASP A 204 -20.83 -10.04 -12.01
C ASP A 204 -19.35 -10.13 -12.48
N ASP A 205 -18.73 -9.01 -12.86
CA ASP A 205 -17.34 -8.98 -13.34
C ASP A 205 -16.35 -9.35 -12.22
N VAL A 206 -15.44 -10.28 -12.54
CA VAL A 206 -14.50 -10.83 -11.56
C VAL A 206 -13.50 -9.77 -11.08
N LEU A 207 -13.06 -8.85 -11.94
CA LEU A 207 -12.08 -7.83 -11.58
C LEU A 207 -12.70 -6.81 -10.62
N ILE A 208 -13.92 -6.36 -10.89
CA ILE A 208 -14.65 -5.44 -10.01
C ILE A 208 -14.89 -6.09 -8.64
N ASN A 209 -15.35 -7.34 -8.61
CA ASN A 209 -15.58 -8.06 -7.35
C ASN A 209 -14.27 -8.30 -6.58
N ASN A 210 -13.16 -8.59 -7.26
CA ASN A 210 -11.83 -8.69 -6.62
C ASN A 210 -11.43 -7.36 -5.96
N SER A 211 -11.65 -6.22 -6.64
CA SER A 211 -11.42 -4.89 -6.06
C SER A 211 -12.35 -4.59 -4.88
N LEU A 212 -13.60 -5.05 -4.91
CA LEU A 212 -14.55 -4.90 -3.80
C LEU A 212 -14.15 -5.73 -2.58
N ILE A 213 -13.66 -6.96 -2.76
CA ILE A 213 -13.12 -7.78 -1.67
C ILE A 213 -11.94 -7.05 -1.01
N ASP A 214 -10.99 -6.57 -1.81
CA ASP A 214 -9.82 -5.83 -1.33
C ASP A 214 -10.21 -4.54 -0.59
N LEU A 215 -11.15 -3.76 -1.15
CA LEU A 215 -11.73 -2.57 -0.51
C LEU A 215 -12.27 -2.91 0.88
N TYR A 216 -13.20 -3.86 0.97
CA TYR A 216 -13.87 -4.16 2.23
C TYR A 216 -12.91 -4.74 3.27
N ALA A 217 -11.98 -5.61 2.85
CA ALA A 217 -10.93 -6.12 3.73
C ALA A 217 -10.06 -4.96 4.28
N LYS A 218 -9.60 -4.05 3.42
CA LYS A 218 -8.74 -2.91 3.79
C LYS A 218 -9.46 -1.79 4.55
N CYS A 219 -10.79 -1.74 4.49
CA CYS A 219 -11.63 -0.82 5.24
C CYS A 219 -12.13 -1.37 6.58
N GLY A 220 -11.65 -2.53 7.03
CA GLY A 220 -12.07 -3.08 8.33
C GLY A 220 -13.46 -3.72 8.31
N SER A 221 -13.93 -4.18 7.14
CA SER A 221 -15.24 -4.84 6.98
C SER A 221 -15.09 -6.20 6.29
N ILE A 222 -14.33 -7.09 6.92
CA ILE A 222 -14.05 -8.44 6.41
C ILE A 222 -15.32 -9.27 6.19
N ALA A 223 -16.39 -9.01 6.95
CA ALA A 223 -17.70 -9.64 6.73
C ALA A 223 -18.30 -9.27 5.36
N MET A 224 -18.21 -8.00 4.95
CA MET A 224 -18.66 -7.57 3.62
C MET A 224 -17.77 -8.13 2.52
N ALA A 225 -16.45 -8.19 2.74
CA ALA A 225 -15.52 -8.82 1.80
C ALA A 225 -15.89 -10.29 1.56
N ARG A 226 -16.19 -11.05 2.63
CA ARG A 226 -16.67 -12.43 2.55
C ARG A 226 -18.01 -12.53 1.83
N GLN A 227 -18.95 -11.62 2.09
CA GLN A 227 -20.25 -11.63 1.39
C GLN A 227 -20.10 -11.40 -0.11
N VAL A 228 -19.25 -10.48 -0.54
CA VAL A 228 -18.92 -10.28 -1.96
C VAL A 228 -18.32 -11.57 -2.50
N PHE A 229 -17.26 -12.09 -1.85
CA PHE A 229 -16.59 -13.31 -2.27
C PHE A 229 -17.53 -14.49 -2.43
N GLU A 230 -18.43 -14.78 -1.48
CA GLU A 230 -19.35 -15.91 -1.54
C GLU A 230 -20.49 -15.73 -2.55
N ARG A 231 -20.82 -14.49 -2.94
CA ARG A 231 -21.85 -14.20 -3.96
C ARG A 231 -21.33 -14.18 -5.40
N MET A 232 -20.02 -14.18 -5.62
CA MET A 232 -19.44 -14.17 -6.96
C MET A 232 -19.89 -15.39 -7.78
N PRO A 233 -20.40 -15.21 -9.01
CA PRO A 233 -20.81 -16.32 -9.88
C PRO A 233 -19.61 -17.10 -10.44
N ALA A 234 -18.51 -16.38 -10.70
CA ALA A 234 -17.22 -16.93 -11.10
C ALA A 234 -16.13 -16.32 -10.22
N ARG A 235 -15.10 -17.11 -9.92
CA ARG A 235 -13.92 -16.69 -9.16
C ARG A 235 -12.69 -17.07 -9.95
N ASP A 236 -11.65 -16.27 -9.84
CA ASP A 236 -10.32 -16.61 -10.30
C ASP A 236 -9.35 -16.74 -9.12
N LEU A 237 -8.09 -17.05 -9.41
CA LEU A 237 -7.07 -17.16 -8.36
C LEU A 237 -6.87 -15.84 -7.60
N ALA A 238 -7.12 -14.69 -8.23
CA ALA A 238 -7.04 -13.40 -7.57
C ALA A 238 -8.19 -13.20 -6.56
N SER A 239 -9.40 -13.69 -6.84
CA SER A 239 -10.51 -13.70 -5.87
C SER A 239 -10.15 -14.46 -4.60
N TRP A 240 -9.57 -15.65 -4.74
CA TRP A 240 -9.15 -16.48 -3.60
C TRP A 240 -8.01 -15.81 -2.82
N ASN A 241 -7.01 -15.29 -3.52
CA ASN A 241 -5.89 -14.61 -2.90
C ASN A 241 -6.33 -13.35 -2.12
N ALA A 242 -7.25 -12.56 -2.67
CA ALA A 242 -7.81 -11.39 -1.99
C ALA A 242 -8.50 -11.77 -0.67
N MET A 243 -9.25 -12.87 -0.66
CA MET A 243 -9.93 -13.34 0.55
C MET A 243 -8.95 -13.91 1.59
N ILE A 244 -7.97 -14.73 1.18
CA ILE A 244 -6.91 -15.28 2.05
C ILE A 244 -6.11 -14.14 2.70
N LEU A 245 -5.66 -13.17 1.90
CA LEU A 245 -4.95 -11.99 2.40
C LEU A 245 -5.83 -11.14 3.32
N GLY A 246 -7.12 -11.01 3.00
CA GLY A 246 -8.10 -10.36 3.85
C GLY A 246 -8.18 -11.00 5.24
N PHE A 247 -8.35 -12.32 5.31
CA PHE A 247 -8.40 -13.03 6.60
C PHE A 247 -7.08 -12.93 7.37
N ALA A 248 -5.94 -13.09 6.70
CA ALA A 248 -4.62 -12.91 7.31
C ALA A 248 -4.45 -11.50 7.92
N MET A 249 -4.87 -10.46 7.20
CA MET A 249 -4.80 -9.08 7.68
C MET A 249 -5.69 -8.85 8.91
N HIS A 250 -6.77 -9.61 9.05
CA HIS A 250 -7.71 -9.52 10.18
C HIS A 250 -7.39 -10.47 11.34
N GLY A 251 -6.32 -11.27 11.24
CA GLY A 251 -5.95 -12.27 12.25
C GLY A 251 -6.95 -13.42 12.35
N ARG A 252 -7.64 -13.74 11.25
CA ARG A 252 -8.68 -14.76 11.17
C ARG A 252 -8.09 -16.04 10.59
N ASP A 253 -7.15 -16.63 11.33
CA ASP A 253 -6.25 -17.67 10.82
C ASP A 253 -7.00 -18.95 10.39
N GLU A 254 -8.01 -19.36 11.16
CA GLU A 254 -8.85 -20.52 10.81
C GLU A 254 -9.57 -20.32 9.47
N GLU A 255 -10.26 -19.17 9.29
CA GLU A 255 -10.93 -18.84 8.02
C GLU A 255 -9.93 -18.71 6.86
N CYS A 256 -8.72 -18.23 7.13
CA CYS A 256 -7.63 -18.18 6.15
C CYS A 256 -7.23 -19.60 5.67
N PHE A 257 -6.97 -20.52 6.61
CA PHE A 257 -6.57 -21.89 6.30
C PHE A 257 -7.70 -22.70 5.64
N ASP A 258 -8.94 -22.52 6.08
CA ASP A 258 -10.11 -23.13 5.44
C ASP A 258 -10.27 -22.65 4.00
N THR A 259 -10.07 -21.35 3.75
CA THR A 259 -10.13 -20.77 2.40
C THR A 259 -8.99 -21.28 1.52
N PHE A 260 -7.79 -21.43 2.07
CA PHE A 260 -6.66 -22.07 1.38
C PHE A 260 -6.96 -23.54 1.03
N ALA A 261 -7.51 -24.31 1.98
CA ALA A 261 -7.88 -25.71 1.75
C ALA A 261 -8.96 -25.85 0.66
N ARG A 262 -9.97 -24.97 0.67
CA ARG A 262 -10.98 -24.87 -0.40
C ARG A 262 -10.32 -24.60 -1.76
N LEU A 263 -9.45 -23.59 -1.85
CA LEU A 263 -8.70 -23.29 -3.08
C LEU A 263 -7.85 -24.49 -3.54
N ALA A 264 -7.12 -25.15 -2.63
CA ALA A 264 -6.28 -26.29 -2.97
C ALA A 264 -7.07 -27.51 -3.48
N SER A 265 -8.35 -27.61 -3.12
CA SER A 265 -9.26 -28.65 -3.61
C SER A 265 -9.86 -28.36 -4.99
N GLU A 266 -9.77 -27.11 -5.48
CA GLU A 266 -10.31 -26.71 -6.77
C GLU A 266 -9.42 -27.22 -7.92
N LYS A 267 -9.98 -28.03 -8.83
CA LYS A 267 -9.22 -28.59 -9.97
C LYS A 267 -8.70 -27.54 -10.95
N LYS A 268 -9.36 -26.37 -11.01
CA LYS A 268 -9.07 -25.31 -11.99
C LYS A 268 -7.95 -24.37 -11.54
N PHE A 269 -7.67 -24.32 -10.25
CA PHE A 269 -6.75 -23.35 -9.68
C PHE A 269 -5.64 -24.06 -8.94
N ARG A 270 -4.44 -23.48 -9.01
CA ARG A 270 -3.31 -23.94 -8.22
C ARG A 270 -2.84 -22.78 -7.35
N PRO A 271 -2.69 -22.97 -6.03
CA PRO A 271 -2.03 -21.99 -5.17
C PRO A 271 -0.74 -21.48 -5.83
N ASN A 272 -0.53 -20.17 -5.75
CA ASN A 272 0.67 -19.52 -6.28
C ASN A 272 1.43 -18.79 -5.17
N SER A 273 2.52 -18.10 -5.53
CA SER A 273 3.31 -17.35 -4.55
C SER A 273 2.47 -16.36 -3.73
N ILE A 274 1.52 -15.65 -4.34
CA ILE A 274 0.67 -14.69 -3.61
C ILE A 274 -0.21 -15.42 -2.58
N THR A 275 -0.72 -16.60 -2.93
CA THR A 275 -1.48 -17.45 -2.00
C THR A 275 -0.66 -17.76 -0.74
N PHE A 276 0.60 -18.18 -0.91
CA PHE A 276 1.47 -18.52 0.21
C PHE A 276 1.94 -17.31 1.02
N VAL A 277 2.11 -16.13 0.41
CA VAL A 277 2.29 -14.89 1.19
C VAL A 277 1.12 -14.69 2.15
N GLY A 278 -0.12 -14.89 1.71
CA GLY A 278 -1.31 -14.75 2.56
C GLY A 278 -1.32 -15.74 3.73
N VAL A 279 -1.09 -17.03 3.46
CA VAL A 279 -1.07 -18.08 4.49
C VAL A 279 0.09 -17.88 5.48
N LEU A 280 1.29 -17.54 5.00
CA LEU A 280 2.44 -17.27 5.86
C LEU A 280 2.26 -15.99 6.68
N SER A 281 1.56 -14.98 6.14
CA SER A 281 1.19 -13.77 6.88
C SER A 281 0.22 -14.08 8.02
N ALA A 282 -0.76 -14.98 7.79
CA ALA A 282 -1.65 -15.45 8.86
C ALA A 282 -0.84 -16.16 9.96
N CYS A 283 0.06 -17.08 9.59
CA CYS A 283 0.96 -17.72 10.57
C CYS A 283 1.80 -16.68 11.34
N ASN A 284 2.33 -15.66 10.67
CA ASN A 284 3.06 -14.56 11.30
C ASN A 284 2.19 -13.75 12.27
N HIS A 285 0.94 -13.47 11.93
CA HIS A 285 0.06 -12.69 12.79
C HIS A 285 -0.50 -13.48 13.98
N GLY A 286 -0.66 -14.80 13.85
CA GLY A 286 -1.06 -15.71 14.93
C GLY A 286 0.09 -16.28 15.74
N GLY A 287 1.35 -16.06 15.33
CA GLY A 287 2.52 -16.65 16.00
C GLY A 287 2.66 -18.16 15.81
N LEU A 288 2.07 -18.70 14.74
CA LEU A 288 1.98 -20.12 14.44
C LEU A 288 3.26 -20.62 13.74
N VAL A 289 4.38 -20.66 14.46
CA VAL A 289 5.70 -20.98 13.89
C VAL A 289 5.72 -22.36 13.20
N ASN A 290 5.05 -23.36 13.78
CA ASN A 290 5.02 -24.71 13.22
C ASN A 290 4.19 -24.78 11.92
N ASP A 291 3.02 -24.13 11.89
CA ASP A 291 2.21 -24.04 10.66
C ASP A 291 2.93 -23.23 9.58
N GLY A 292 3.60 -22.13 9.96
CA GLY A 292 4.44 -21.35 9.05
C GLY A 292 5.50 -22.20 8.36
N ARG A 293 6.23 -23.03 9.12
CA ARG A 293 7.20 -23.99 8.56
C ARG A 293 6.54 -25.02 7.64
N ARG A 294 5.43 -25.61 8.07
CA ARG A 294 4.69 -26.60 7.27
C ARG A 294 4.27 -26.02 5.92
N TYR A 295 3.68 -24.83 5.92
CA TYR A 295 3.25 -24.18 4.68
C TYR A 295 4.42 -23.72 3.81
N PHE A 296 5.51 -23.22 4.41
CA PHE A 296 6.71 -22.86 3.66
C PHE A 296 7.36 -24.08 2.98
N ASP A 297 7.43 -25.22 3.68
CA ASP A 297 7.95 -26.47 3.10
C ASP A 297 7.02 -27.02 2.02
N SER A 298 5.70 -27.01 2.26
CA SER A 298 4.67 -27.45 1.30
C SER A 298 4.71 -26.60 0.01
N MET A 299 4.86 -25.28 0.14
CA MET A 299 5.03 -24.36 -1.00
C MET A 299 6.13 -24.83 -1.95
N ILE A 300 7.27 -25.24 -1.40
CA ILE A 300 8.44 -25.67 -2.17
C ILE A 300 8.23 -27.09 -2.71
N ARG A 301 7.89 -28.04 -1.83
CA ARG A 301 7.92 -29.48 -2.15
C ARG A 301 6.68 -29.96 -2.91
N GLU A 302 5.51 -29.45 -2.55
CA GLU A 302 4.22 -29.91 -3.11
C GLU A 302 3.77 -29.01 -4.27
N PHE A 303 3.94 -27.69 -4.12
CA PHE A 303 3.49 -26.73 -5.13
C PHE A 303 4.60 -26.32 -6.11
N GLY A 304 5.88 -26.60 -5.80
CA GLY A 304 7.00 -26.28 -6.68
C GLY A 304 7.21 -24.78 -6.85
N ILE A 305 6.85 -23.99 -5.83
CA ILE A 305 6.97 -22.53 -5.84
C ILE A 305 8.29 -22.15 -5.19
N GLU A 306 9.12 -21.44 -5.94
CA GLU A 306 10.39 -20.92 -5.42
C GLU A 306 10.13 -19.80 -4.39
N PRO A 307 10.78 -19.84 -3.22
CA PRO A 307 10.72 -18.76 -2.24
C PRO A 307 11.18 -17.43 -2.83
N ARG A 308 10.47 -16.36 -2.49
CA ARG A 308 10.78 -14.98 -2.88
C ARG A 308 10.90 -14.12 -1.62
N ILE A 309 11.33 -12.89 -1.80
CA ILE A 309 11.57 -11.94 -0.71
C ILE A 309 10.36 -11.82 0.22
N GLU A 310 9.14 -11.88 -0.31
CA GLU A 310 7.90 -11.78 0.48
C GLU A 310 7.66 -13.01 1.36
N HIS A 311 7.97 -14.21 0.87
CA HIS A 311 7.85 -15.45 1.64
C HIS A 311 8.87 -15.49 2.79
N TYR A 312 10.14 -15.14 2.47
CA TYR A 312 11.19 -15.03 3.48
C TYR A 312 10.87 -13.95 4.51
N GLY A 313 10.36 -12.80 4.08
CA GLY A 313 9.93 -11.74 4.99
C GLY A 313 8.90 -12.20 6.02
N CYS A 314 7.87 -12.95 5.60
CA CYS A 314 6.89 -13.51 6.52
C CYS A 314 7.52 -14.50 7.51
N MET A 315 8.39 -15.39 7.04
CA MET A 315 9.02 -16.43 7.87
C MET A 315 10.04 -15.86 8.85
N VAL A 316 10.88 -14.93 8.40
CA VAL A 316 11.88 -14.29 9.25
C VAL A 316 11.19 -13.49 10.35
N ASP A 317 10.15 -12.70 10.03
CA ASP A 317 9.39 -11.94 11.02
C ASP A 317 8.70 -12.88 12.03
N LEU A 318 8.06 -13.96 11.55
CA LEU A 318 7.42 -14.96 12.42
C LEU A 318 8.42 -15.61 13.41
N ILE A 319 9.57 -16.08 12.92
CA ILE A 319 10.59 -16.75 13.75
C ILE A 319 11.23 -15.74 14.72
N ALA A 320 11.54 -14.53 14.25
CA ALA A 320 12.17 -13.50 15.06
C ALA A 320 11.25 -13.01 16.19
N ARG A 321 9.96 -12.77 15.89
CA ARG A 321 8.95 -12.38 16.90
C ARG A 321 8.73 -13.47 17.95
N ALA A 322 8.85 -14.74 17.57
CA ALA A 322 8.85 -15.86 18.50
C ALA A 322 10.12 -15.97 19.38
N GLY A 323 11.07 -15.02 19.27
CA GLY A 323 12.28 -14.98 20.07
C GLY A 323 13.42 -15.86 19.56
N ARG A 324 13.25 -16.52 18.41
CA ARG A 324 14.23 -17.46 17.85
C ARG A 324 15.19 -16.74 16.90
N ILE A 325 15.87 -15.71 17.41
CA ILE A 325 16.69 -14.78 16.61
C ILE A 325 17.79 -15.50 15.81
N GLY A 326 18.47 -16.48 16.43
CA GLY A 326 19.51 -17.25 15.74
C GLY A 326 18.97 -17.99 14.50
N GLU A 327 17.83 -18.66 14.64
CA GLU A 327 17.20 -19.37 13.52
C GLU A 327 16.67 -18.43 12.44
N ALA A 328 16.24 -17.23 12.83
CA ALA A 328 15.83 -16.20 11.87
C ALA A 328 17.03 -15.69 11.06
N LEU A 329 18.20 -15.53 11.69
CA LEU A 329 19.45 -15.19 11.01
C LEU A 329 19.94 -16.32 10.10
N ASP A 330 19.85 -17.58 10.55
CA ASP A 330 20.19 -18.75 9.73
C ASP A 330 19.30 -18.82 8.48
N LEU A 331 17.99 -18.54 8.63
CA LEU A 331 17.07 -18.46 7.49
C LEU A 331 17.51 -17.37 6.52
N VAL A 332 17.86 -16.16 7.01
CA VAL A 332 18.37 -15.08 6.16
C VAL A 332 19.65 -15.48 5.41
N SER A 333 20.58 -16.16 6.08
CA SER A 333 21.82 -16.65 5.45
C SER A 333 21.58 -17.71 4.37
N SER A 334 20.46 -18.43 4.43
CA SER A 334 20.08 -19.46 3.45
C SER A 334 19.21 -18.95 2.29
N MET A 335 18.88 -17.65 2.26
CA MET A 335 18.03 -17.07 1.22
C MET A 335 18.68 -17.13 -0.17
N THR A 336 17.88 -17.48 -1.17
CA THR A 336 18.30 -17.47 -2.59
C THR A 336 18.28 -16.08 -3.22
N CYS A 337 17.70 -15.10 -2.54
CA CYS A 337 17.62 -13.70 -2.97
C CYS A 337 18.28 -12.76 -1.96
N LYS A 338 18.73 -11.57 -2.42
CA LYS A 338 19.31 -10.54 -1.53
C LYS A 338 18.24 -10.09 -0.51
N PRO A 339 18.51 -10.16 0.81
CA PRO A 339 17.58 -9.65 1.82
C PRO A 339 17.38 -8.14 1.68
N ASP A 340 16.15 -7.69 1.87
CA ASP A 340 15.78 -6.28 1.77
C ASP A 340 15.79 -5.58 3.16
N ALA A 341 15.66 -4.26 3.16
CA ALA A 341 15.59 -3.49 4.41
C ALA A 341 14.41 -3.91 5.30
N VAL A 342 13.36 -4.51 4.76
CA VAL A 342 12.16 -4.90 5.53
C VAL A 342 12.48 -6.10 6.40
N ILE A 343 13.17 -7.10 5.86
CA ILE A 343 13.65 -8.27 6.61
C ILE A 343 14.57 -7.83 7.74
N TRP A 344 15.59 -7.02 7.44
CA TRP A 344 16.54 -6.57 8.46
C TRP A 344 15.89 -5.69 9.53
N ARG A 345 14.95 -4.82 9.16
CA ARG A 345 14.20 -4.00 10.12
C ARG A 345 13.32 -4.86 11.04
N SER A 346 12.71 -5.92 10.51
CA SER A 346 11.89 -6.84 11.30
C SER A 346 12.74 -7.62 12.30
N LEU A 347 13.91 -8.10 11.87
CA LEU A 347 14.92 -8.69 12.76
C LEU A 347 15.38 -7.70 13.83
N LEU A 348 15.68 -6.44 13.47
CA LEU A 348 16.13 -5.43 14.43
C LEU A 348 15.05 -5.09 15.46
N ASP A 349 13.78 -4.99 15.04
CA ASP A 349 12.64 -4.79 15.94
C ASP A 349 12.51 -5.95 16.93
N ALA A 350 12.64 -7.19 16.45
CA ALA A 350 12.64 -8.38 17.30
C ALA A 350 13.85 -8.42 18.26
N CYS A 351 15.07 -8.12 17.78
CA CYS A 351 16.27 -8.03 18.61
C CYS A 351 16.11 -7.00 19.73
N CYS A 352 15.52 -5.84 19.41
CA CYS A 352 15.24 -4.78 20.39
C CYS A 352 14.23 -5.24 21.45
N LYS A 353 13.17 -5.96 21.05
CA LYS A 353 12.11 -6.42 21.98
C LYS A 353 12.53 -7.61 22.83
N GLN A 354 13.35 -8.51 22.28
CA GLN A 354 13.81 -9.73 22.94
C GLN A 354 15.17 -9.57 23.63
N ASN A 355 15.73 -8.35 23.63
CA ASN A 355 17.02 -8.02 24.20
C ASN A 355 18.15 -8.95 23.72
N ALA A 356 18.25 -9.15 22.40
CA ALA A 356 19.20 -10.08 21.76
C ALA A 356 20.68 -9.65 21.87
N GLY A 357 20.97 -8.57 22.59
CA GLY A 357 22.30 -7.99 22.72
C GLY A 357 22.59 -6.86 21.73
N VAL A 358 23.46 -5.94 22.14
CA VAL A 358 23.81 -4.74 21.36
C VAL A 358 24.58 -5.10 20.08
N GLU A 359 25.53 -6.04 20.16
CA GLU A 359 26.38 -6.43 19.04
C GLU A 359 25.59 -7.01 17.86
N VAL A 360 24.66 -7.93 18.15
CA VAL A 360 23.77 -8.52 17.13
C VAL A 360 22.90 -7.43 16.49
N SER A 361 22.36 -6.54 17.31
CA SER A 361 21.51 -5.44 16.85
C SER A 361 22.27 -4.44 15.98
N GLU A 362 23.51 -4.10 16.31
CA GLU A 362 24.39 -3.24 15.50
C GLU A 362 24.73 -3.89 14.15
N SER A 363 25.00 -5.20 14.15
CA SER A 363 25.27 -5.97 12.93
C SER A 363 24.06 -5.96 11.98
N VAL A 364 22.87 -6.27 12.51
CA VAL A 364 21.60 -6.24 11.75
C VAL A 364 21.29 -4.82 11.25
N ALA A 365 21.51 -3.79 12.08
CA ALA A 365 21.29 -2.40 11.68
C ALA A 365 22.21 -1.98 10.53
N ARG A 366 23.48 -2.40 10.55
CA ARG A 366 24.43 -2.13 9.45
C ARG A 366 23.94 -2.75 8.14
N GLN A 367 23.52 -4.01 8.17
CA GLN A 367 22.96 -4.68 6.98
C GLN A 367 21.69 -3.99 6.46
N ALA A 368 20.83 -3.49 7.36
CA ALA A 368 19.64 -2.73 6.96
C ALA A 368 19.99 -1.41 6.24
N LEU A 369 21.02 -0.69 6.71
CA LEU A 369 21.48 0.58 6.13
C LEU A 369 22.23 0.39 4.81
N GLU A 370 22.92 -0.72 4.63
CA GLU A 370 23.63 -1.07 3.38
C GLU A 370 22.69 -1.60 2.29
N SER A 371 21.46 -2.00 2.64
CA SER A 371 20.45 -2.41 1.67
C SER A 371 19.87 -1.20 0.93
N ASP A 372 19.57 -1.36 -0.38
CA ASP A 372 19.27 -0.30 -1.36
C ASP A 372 17.94 0.48 -1.12
N ASN A 373 17.59 0.83 0.11
CA ASN A 373 16.27 1.36 0.48
C ASN A 373 16.33 2.81 0.98
N VAL A 374 15.38 3.62 0.50
CA VAL A 374 15.34 5.09 0.65
C VAL A 374 14.92 5.55 2.05
N ASP A 375 14.29 4.67 2.85
CA ASP A 375 13.83 5.00 4.21
C ASP A 375 14.57 4.20 5.29
N SER A 376 15.68 4.79 5.76
CA SER A 376 16.53 4.32 6.86
C SER A 376 16.06 4.80 8.24
N SER A 377 15.04 5.66 8.32
CA SER A 377 14.63 6.32 9.56
C SER A 377 14.25 5.32 10.67
N GLY A 378 13.53 4.25 10.30
CA GLY A 378 13.15 3.19 11.22
C GLY A 378 14.33 2.44 11.83
N VAL A 379 15.44 2.28 11.10
CA VAL A 379 16.64 1.57 11.56
C VAL A 379 17.32 2.37 12.68
N TYR A 380 17.52 3.67 12.48
CA TYR A 380 18.11 4.54 13.51
C TYR A 380 17.24 4.63 14.76
N VAL A 381 15.91 4.69 14.61
CA VAL A 381 14.99 4.72 15.75
C VAL A 381 15.09 3.43 16.57
N LEU A 382 15.16 2.26 15.92
CA LEU A 382 15.32 0.98 16.60
C LEU A 382 16.70 0.86 17.26
N LEU A 383 17.78 1.26 16.58
CA LEU A 383 19.13 1.24 17.16
C LEU A 383 19.24 2.17 18.37
N SER A 384 18.63 3.35 18.30
CA SER A 384 18.55 4.27 19.43
C SER A 384 17.83 3.65 20.64
N ARG A 385 16.79 2.84 20.42
CA ARG A 385 16.11 2.08 21.49
C ARG A 385 17.00 1.00 22.08
N VAL A 386 17.73 0.25 21.25
CA VAL A 386 18.69 -0.76 21.71
C VAL A 386 19.75 -0.14 22.61
N TYR A 387 20.31 1.01 22.22
CA TYR A 387 21.28 1.71 23.07
C TYR A 387 20.66 2.22 24.38
N ALA A 388 19.44 2.75 24.31
CA ALA A 388 18.75 3.20 25.52
C ALA A 388 18.44 2.04 26.49
N SER A 389 17.98 0.89 26.00
CA SER A 389 17.74 -0.29 26.85
C SER A 389 19.04 -0.85 27.45
N ALA A 390 20.18 -0.63 26.79
CA ALA A 390 21.51 -0.93 27.30
C ALA A 390 22.13 0.19 28.17
N ASN A 391 21.37 1.25 28.51
CA ASN A 391 21.86 2.44 29.24
C ASN A 391 23.04 3.18 28.58
N ARG A 392 23.23 3.02 27.26
CA ARG A 392 24.29 3.64 26.46
C ARG A 392 23.85 5.00 25.90
N TRP A 393 23.60 5.97 26.77
CA TRP A 393 23.05 7.28 26.40
C TRP A 393 23.92 8.12 25.46
N ASN A 394 25.25 7.96 25.53
CA ASN A 394 26.17 8.60 24.59
C ASN A 394 25.92 8.12 23.15
N ASP A 395 25.68 6.81 22.97
CA ASP A 395 25.41 6.23 21.67
C ASP A 395 24.02 6.61 21.14
N VAL A 396 23.03 6.76 22.03
CA VAL A 396 21.72 7.37 21.69
C VAL A 396 21.93 8.78 21.09
N GLY A 397 22.77 9.59 21.73
CA GLY A 397 23.13 10.93 21.23
C GLY A 397 23.85 10.88 19.88
N SER A 398 24.78 9.94 19.70
CA SER A 398 25.52 9.72 18.45
C SER A 398 24.59 9.33 17.29
N VAL A 399 23.64 8.41 17.51
CA VAL A 399 22.64 8.02 16.49
C VAL A 399 21.79 9.21 16.05
N ARG A 400 21.35 10.06 16.99
CA ARG A 400 20.59 11.27 16.65
C ARG A 400 21.39 12.25 15.81
N ARG A 401 22.68 12.44 16.15
CA ARG A 401 23.58 13.29 15.37
C ARG A 401 23.75 12.75 13.95
N LEU A 402 23.89 11.43 13.81
CA LEU A 402 23.98 10.77 12.52
C LEU A 402 22.72 10.98 11.68
N MET A 403 21.53 10.80 12.27
CA MET A 403 20.25 11.08 11.57
C MET A 403 20.19 12.54 11.06
N SER A 404 20.60 13.51 11.89
CA SER A 404 20.63 14.91 11.48
C SER A 404 21.63 15.19 10.35
N ASN A 405 22.82 14.58 10.41
CA ASN A 405 23.86 14.76 9.39
C ASN A 405 23.46 14.17 8.04
N GLU A 406 22.78 13.03 8.04
CA GLU A 406 22.27 12.34 6.84
C GLU A 406 20.93 12.91 6.34
N GLY A 407 20.38 13.94 7.02
CA GLY A 407 19.09 14.54 6.67
C GLY A 407 17.87 13.62 6.88
N VAL A 408 18.03 12.54 7.64
CA VAL A 408 17.00 11.53 7.88
C VAL A 408 15.99 12.06 8.89
N LYS A 409 14.75 12.24 8.45
CA LYS A 409 13.63 12.64 9.31
C LYS A 409 12.81 11.42 9.72
N LYS A 410 12.40 11.38 10.98
CA LYS A 410 11.46 10.36 11.48
C LYS A 410 10.09 10.57 10.83
N GLU A 411 9.52 9.51 10.27
CA GLU A 411 8.13 9.52 9.81
C GLU A 411 7.19 9.79 11.00
N PRO A 412 6.33 10.84 10.95
CA PRO A 412 5.36 11.10 12.00
C PRO A 412 4.29 10.01 12.03
N GLY A 413 3.86 9.63 13.23
CA GLY A 413 2.68 8.80 13.39
C GLY A 413 1.42 9.61 13.11
N CYS A 414 0.62 9.16 12.16
CA CYS A 414 -0.66 9.73 11.77
C CYS A 414 -1.76 8.69 11.93
N SER A 415 -2.86 9.07 12.58
CA SER A 415 -4.07 8.25 12.67
C SER A 415 -5.22 8.93 11.94
N SER A 416 -5.95 8.17 11.12
CA SER A 416 -7.13 8.66 10.42
C SER A 416 -8.40 7.91 10.82
N ILE A 417 -9.53 8.61 10.77
CA ILE A 417 -10.87 8.09 11.08
C ILE A 417 -11.87 8.67 10.08
N GLU A 418 -12.76 7.84 9.56
CA GLU A 418 -13.86 8.29 8.70
C GLU A 418 -15.11 8.50 9.56
N THR A 419 -15.73 9.67 9.45
CA THR A 419 -17.01 9.99 10.11
C THR A 419 -17.86 10.81 9.14
N ASP A 420 -19.12 10.41 8.94
CA ASP A 420 -20.06 11.04 8.02
C ASP A 420 -19.50 11.28 6.59
N GLY A 421 -18.67 10.35 6.10
CA GLY A 421 -18.07 10.40 4.76
C GLY A 421 -16.88 11.35 4.61
N ALA A 422 -16.41 11.97 5.69
CA ALA A 422 -15.18 12.75 5.75
C ALA A 422 -14.08 11.97 6.48
N VAL A 423 -12.85 12.02 5.95
CA VAL A 423 -11.67 11.44 6.60
C VAL A 423 -10.99 12.53 7.40
N HIS A 424 -10.85 12.31 8.71
CA HIS A 424 -10.17 13.18 9.65
C HIS A 424 -8.82 12.57 10.00
N GLN A 425 -7.75 13.36 9.93
CA GLN A 425 -6.39 12.91 10.22
C GLN A 425 -5.85 13.64 11.45
N PHE A 426 -5.10 12.91 12.27
CA PHE A 426 -4.50 13.43 13.50
C PHE A 426 -3.03 13.02 13.56
N VAL A 427 -2.17 13.98 13.88
CA VAL A 427 -0.79 13.72 14.31
C VAL A 427 -0.67 13.84 15.83
N ALA A 428 0.47 13.47 16.40
CA ALA A 428 0.65 13.58 17.84
C ALA A 428 0.56 15.04 18.32
N GLY A 429 -0.32 15.31 19.28
CA GLY A 429 -0.55 16.66 19.83
C GLY A 429 -1.26 17.63 18.87
N ASP A 430 -1.97 17.13 17.87
CA ASP A 430 -2.64 17.96 16.87
C ASP A 430 -3.77 18.80 17.46
N THR A 431 -3.77 20.09 17.14
CA THR A 431 -4.79 21.07 17.55
C THR A 431 -5.44 21.77 16.36
N SER A 432 -5.12 21.37 15.13
CA SER A 432 -5.61 21.99 13.89
C SER A 432 -7.08 21.67 13.59
N HIS A 433 -7.63 20.61 14.18
CA HIS A 433 -9.00 20.18 13.95
C HIS A 433 -10.03 21.19 14.50
N PRO A 434 -11.12 21.52 13.78
CA PRO A 434 -12.14 22.48 14.24
C PRO A 434 -12.78 22.14 15.59
N GLN A 435 -12.87 20.84 15.91
CA GLN A 435 -13.41 20.33 17.18
C GLN A 435 -12.31 20.02 18.23
N SER A 436 -11.09 20.54 18.07
CA SER A 436 -9.94 20.24 18.95
C SER A 436 -10.30 20.31 20.45
N ASN A 437 -10.93 21.40 20.91
CA ASN A 437 -11.33 21.55 22.32
C ASN A 437 -12.18 20.37 22.83
N ARG A 438 -13.20 19.95 22.06
CA ARG A 438 -14.07 18.82 22.41
C ARG A 438 -13.32 17.49 22.42
N ILE A 439 -12.37 17.30 21.49
CA ILE A 439 -11.54 16.08 21.41
C ILE A 439 -10.68 15.96 22.67
N TYR A 440 -10.03 17.06 23.09
CA TYR A 440 -9.19 17.07 24.28
C TYR A 440 -10.00 16.94 25.59
N GLU A 441 -11.19 17.52 25.65
CA GLU A 441 -12.14 17.29 26.76
C GLU A 441 -12.52 15.81 26.84
N LYS A 442 -12.85 15.18 25.71
CA LYS A 442 -13.17 13.75 25.65
C LYS A 442 -11.98 12.88 26.03
N LEU A 443 -10.77 13.26 25.60
CA LEU A 443 -9.54 12.55 25.99
C LEU A 443 -9.34 12.59 27.51
N ASN A 444 -9.58 13.72 28.17
CA ASN A 444 -9.51 13.84 29.64
C ASN A 444 -10.53 12.92 30.34
N GLU A 445 -11.76 12.86 29.82
CA GLU A 445 -12.80 11.95 30.32
C GLU A 445 -12.36 10.48 30.19
N VAL A 446 -11.85 10.10 29.01
CA VAL A 446 -11.31 8.75 28.76
C VAL A 446 -10.22 8.42 29.76
N GLU A 447 -9.23 9.29 29.96
CA GLU A 447 -8.12 9.06 30.89
C GLU A 447 -8.61 8.90 32.33
N HIS A 448 -9.54 9.74 32.77
CA HIS A 448 -10.13 9.64 34.10
C HIS A 448 -10.84 8.29 34.31
N ARG A 449 -11.65 7.86 33.33
CA ARG A 449 -12.36 6.57 33.39
C ARG A 449 -11.42 5.38 33.35
N LEU A 450 -10.34 5.46 32.57
CA LEU A 450 -9.32 4.42 32.51
C LEU A 450 -8.54 4.30 33.82
N ALA A 451 -8.22 5.42 34.47
CA ALA A 451 -7.55 5.42 35.78
C ALA A 451 -8.41 4.71 36.85
N MET A 452 -9.73 4.86 36.82
CA MET A 452 -10.65 4.16 37.74
C MET A 452 -10.63 2.63 37.58
N VAL A 453 -10.26 2.11 36.40
CA VAL A 453 -10.11 0.67 36.16
C VAL A 453 -8.65 0.20 36.25
N GLY A 454 -7.76 1.03 36.79
CA GLY A 454 -6.37 0.69 37.09
C GLY A 454 -5.40 0.84 35.91
N TYR A 455 -5.76 1.55 34.85
CA TYR A 455 -4.84 1.81 33.75
C TYR A 455 -3.64 2.66 34.20
N GLN A 456 -2.45 2.20 33.88
CA GLN A 456 -1.20 2.95 34.06
C GLN A 456 -0.41 2.98 32.73
N PRO A 457 -0.17 4.17 32.18
CA PRO A 457 0.72 4.39 31.05
C PRO A 457 2.08 3.73 31.18
N ASP A 458 2.48 3.02 30.13
CA ASP A 458 3.79 2.38 30.03
C ASP A 458 4.86 3.40 29.61
N SER A 459 5.57 3.96 30.59
CA SER A 459 6.59 4.99 30.37
C SER A 459 7.77 4.52 29.49
N SER A 460 7.96 3.21 29.31
CA SER A 460 8.96 2.67 28.37
C SER A 460 8.64 2.96 26.90
N GLN A 461 7.37 3.24 26.59
CA GLN A 461 6.89 3.51 25.23
C GLN A 461 7.02 4.99 24.83
N ALA A 462 7.33 5.87 25.78
CA ALA A 462 7.49 7.29 25.52
C ALA A 462 8.79 7.59 24.75
N PRO A 463 8.91 8.76 24.10
CA PRO A 463 10.16 9.18 23.48
C PRO A 463 11.31 9.21 24.49
N LEU A 464 12.47 8.69 24.07
CA LEU A 464 13.72 8.58 24.84
C LEU A 464 14.37 9.93 25.20
N VAL A 465 13.61 11.03 25.25
CA VAL A 465 14.09 12.40 25.53
C VAL A 465 13.58 12.89 26.88
N ALA A 466 12.51 12.29 27.41
CA ALA A 466 11.94 12.72 28.68
C ALA A 466 12.67 12.03 29.84
N GLU A 467 13.44 12.82 30.62
CA GLU A 467 14.15 12.35 31.82
C GLU A 467 13.20 12.12 32.99
N LEU A 468 12.12 12.92 33.05
CA LEU A 468 11.08 12.82 34.06
C LEU A 468 9.94 11.96 33.54
N ASP A 469 9.42 11.08 34.40
CA ASP A 469 8.27 10.27 34.05
C ASP A 469 7.11 11.17 33.61
N SER A 470 6.73 12.22 34.36
CA SER A 470 5.60 13.11 34.00
C SER A 470 5.61 13.58 32.53
N VAL A 471 6.77 13.92 31.97
CA VAL A 471 6.93 14.34 30.57
C VAL A 471 6.76 13.17 29.59
N LYS A 472 7.14 11.95 29.99
CA LYS A 472 6.85 10.70 29.25
C LYS A 472 5.35 10.45 29.18
N TRP A 473 4.63 10.62 30.30
CA TRP A 473 3.17 10.45 30.38
C TRP A 473 2.46 11.43 29.44
N ASP A 474 2.82 12.71 29.50
CA ASP A 474 2.25 13.73 28.62
C ASP A 474 2.50 13.43 27.13
N SER A 475 3.67 12.89 26.78
CA SER A 475 3.94 12.51 25.40
C SER A 475 3.09 11.33 24.91
N LEU A 476 2.83 10.33 25.77
CA LEU A 476 2.00 9.17 25.42
C LEU A 476 0.53 9.57 25.25
N ARG A 477 0.06 10.47 26.12
CA ARG A 477 -1.29 11.05 26.07
C ARG A 477 -1.62 11.69 24.73
N LEU A 478 -0.63 12.30 24.10
CA LEU A 478 -0.81 13.03 22.85
C LEU A 478 -0.67 12.16 21.59
N HIS A 479 -0.60 10.83 21.69
CA HIS A 479 -0.54 9.97 20.51
C HIS A 479 -1.76 10.15 19.60
N SER A 480 -1.52 10.13 18.28
CA SER A 480 -2.55 10.32 17.25
C SER A 480 -3.74 9.35 17.38
N GLU A 481 -3.48 8.12 17.82
CA GLU A 481 -4.47 7.06 17.99
C GLU A 481 -5.50 7.47 19.05
N ARG A 482 -5.02 8.10 20.13
CA ARG A 482 -5.86 8.56 21.24
C ARG A 482 -6.75 9.72 20.80
N LEU A 483 -6.22 10.65 20.01
CA LEU A 483 -6.99 11.76 19.43
C LEU A 483 -8.07 11.25 18.46
N ALA A 484 -7.71 10.32 17.56
CA ALA A 484 -8.65 9.73 16.62
C ALA A 484 -9.78 8.96 17.33
N ILE A 485 -9.46 8.19 18.37
CA ILE A 485 -10.47 7.46 19.15
C ILE A 485 -11.31 8.40 20.01
N ALA A 486 -10.70 9.42 20.64
CA ALA A 486 -11.45 10.43 21.38
C ALA A 486 -12.44 11.16 20.46
N PHE A 487 -12.03 11.49 19.23
CA PHE A 487 -12.92 12.03 18.21
C PHE A 487 -14.04 11.04 17.86
N GLY A 488 -13.72 9.77 17.57
CA GLY A 488 -14.73 8.75 17.27
C GLY A 488 -15.73 8.52 18.41
N LEU A 489 -15.29 8.67 19.66
CA LEU A 489 -16.15 8.57 20.85
C LEU A 489 -17.09 9.77 21.06
N LEU A 490 -16.87 10.91 20.39
CA LEU A 490 -17.79 12.06 20.48
C LEU A 490 -19.16 11.74 19.88
N ASP A 491 -19.18 11.00 18.77
CA ASP A 491 -20.38 10.72 17.98
C ASP A 491 -20.62 9.21 17.80
N ALA A 492 -20.05 8.38 18.70
CA ALA A 492 -20.20 6.93 18.66
C ALA A 492 -21.67 6.50 18.76
N LYS A 493 -22.13 5.74 17.77
CA LYS A 493 -23.49 5.18 17.74
C LYS A 493 -23.49 3.75 18.29
N PRO A 494 -24.51 3.35 19.06
CA PRO A 494 -24.62 1.97 19.54
C PRO A 494 -24.54 0.95 18.41
N GLY A 495 -23.63 -0.02 18.52
CA GLY A 495 -23.43 -1.08 17.54
C GLY A 495 -22.61 -0.71 16.30
N GLU A 496 -22.18 0.54 16.15
CA GLU A 496 -21.28 0.96 15.06
C GLU A 496 -19.82 0.98 15.54
N PRO A 497 -18.90 0.21 14.91
CA PRO A 497 -17.52 0.17 15.34
C PRO A 497 -16.75 1.43 14.93
N ILE A 498 -15.91 1.93 15.83
CA ILE A 498 -14.99 3.04 15.56
C ILE A 498 -13.81 2.50 14.75
N ARG A 499 -13.62 2.99 13.53
CA ARG A 499 -12.54 2.53 12.64
C ARG A 499 -11.42 3.55 12.57
N VAL A 500 -10.22 3.14 12.96
CA VAL A 500 -9.02 3.99 12.93
C VAL A 500 -7.94 3.34 12.08
N LEU A 501 -7.24 4.13 11.28
CA LEU A 501 -6.08 3.68 10.53
C LEU A 501 -4.84 4.38 11.02
N LYS A 502 -3.77 3.63 11.21
CA LYS A 502 -2.47 4.11 11.63
C LYS A 502 -1.44 3.78 10.56
N ASN A 503 -0.65 4.76 10.14
CA ASN A 503 0.43 4.56 9.16
C ASN A 503 1.60 3.72 9.71
N LEU A 504 1.79 3.75 11.03
CA LEU A 504 2.80 3.00 11.78
C LEU A 504 2.18 1.83 12.57
N ARG A 505 3.01 0.99 13.20
CA ARG A 505 2.54 -0.03 14.15
C ARG A 505 2.07 0.65 15.44
N VAL A 506 0.94 0.21 15.98
CA VAL A 506 0.39 0.75 17.24
C VAL A 506 1.32 0.37 18.39
N CYS A 507 1.69 1.33 19.25
CA CYS A 507 2.57 1.05 20.39
C CYS A 507 1.86 0.22 21.47
N ARG A 508 2.64 -0.39 22.37
CA ARG A 508 2.10 -1.30 23.39
C ARG A 508 1.08 -0.64 24.32
N ASP A 509 1.40 0.60 24.69
CA ASP A 509 0.59 1.42 25.57
C ASP A 509 -0.76 1.79 24.93
N CYS A 510 -0.74 2.31 23.69
CA CYS A 510 -1.97 2.59 22.95
C CYS A 510 -2.82 1.33 22.77
N HIS A 511 -2.24 0.20 22.37
CA HIS A 511 -3.01 -1.04 22.23
C HIS A 511 -3.69 -1.46 23.55
N THR A 512 -2.99 -1.36 24.68
CA THR A 512 -3.55 -1.66 26.01
C THR A 512 -4.67 -0.69 26.37
N MET A 513 -4.46 0.60 26.13
CA MET A 513 -5.48 1.64 26.35
C MET A 513 -6.73 1.35 25.52
N ILE A 514 -6.59 1.03 24.24
CA ILE A 514 -7.72 0.79 23.32
C ILE A 514 -8.54 -0.43 23.75
N LYS A 515 -7.89 -1.51 24.22
CA LYS A 515 -8.58 -2.64 24.87
C LYS A 515 -9.46 -2.14 26.02
N LEU A 516 -8.91 -1.34 26.92
CA LEU A 516 -9.67 -0.87 28.08
C LEU A 516 -10.80 0.09 27.68
N ILE A 517 -10.60 0.93 26.66
CA ILE A 517 -11.64 1.80 26.11
C ILE A 517 -12.80 0.95 25.58
N SER A 518 -12.53 -0.11 24.80
CA SER A 518 -13.60 -0.95 24.22
C SER A 518 -14.51 -1.55 25.30
N ARG A 519 -13.94 -1.94 26.45
CA ARG A 519 -14.71 -2.42 27.62
C ARG A 519 -15.46 -1.29 28.34
N VAL A 520 -14.76 -0.20 28.65
CA VAL A 520 -15.30 0.88 29.49
C VAL A 520 -16.42 1.64 28.79
N TYR A 521 -16.32 1.82 27.48
CA TYR A 521 -17.31 2.53 26.68
C TYR A 521 -18.33 1.62 25.99
N ASP A 522 -18.18 0.29 26.11
CA ASP A 522 -19.02 -0.69 25.40
C ASP A 522 -19.09 -0.42 23.89
N VAL A 523 -17.91 -0.24 23.29
CA VAL A 523 -17.75 0.06 21.86
C VAL A 523 -16.78 -0.93 21.24
N GLU A 524 -17.05 -1.31 20.00
CA GLU A 524 -16.09 -2.04 19.18
C GLU A 524 -15.16 -1.02 18.50
N ILE A 525 -13.85 -1.24 18.60
CA ILE A 525 -12.85 -0.38 17.96
C ILE A 525 -12.03 -1.25 17.02
N VAL A 526 -11.94 -0.87 15.75
CA VAL A 526 -11.18 -1.57 14.74
C VAL A 526 -10.02 -0.69 14.32
N VAL A 527 -8.80 -1.06 14.68
CA VAL A 527 -7.60 -0.31 14.31
C VAL A 527 -6.79 -1.07 13.28
N ARG A 528 -6.59 -0.48 12.10
CA ARG A 528 -5.63 -0.98 11.12
C ARG A 528 -4.30 -0.31 11.35
N ASP A 529 -3.27 -1.08 11.65
CA ASP A 529 -1.90 -0.58 11.64
C ASP A 529 -1.23 -0.82 10.28
N ARG A 530 0.10 -0.61 10.19
CA ARG A 530 0.85 -0.81 8.95
C ARG A 530 0.71 -2.23 8.36
N ILE A 531 0.42 -3.23 9.20
CA ILE A 531 0.57 -4.66 8.95
C ILE A 531 -0.78 -5.40 9.02
N ARG A 532 -1.63 -5.10 10.03
CA ARG A 532 -2.84 -5.87 10.34
C ARG A 532 -3.95 -5.02 10.98
N PHE A 533 -5.13 -5.61 11.08
CA PHE A 533 -6.21 -5.13 11.93
C PHE A 533 -6.09 -5.68 13.34
N HIS A 534 -6.61 -4.87 14.26
CA HIS A 534 -6.82 -5.13 15.66
C HIS A 534 -8.29 -4.83 15.94
N GLU A 535 -9.08 -5.88 16.17
CA GLU A 535 -10.49 -5.73 16.56
C GLU A 535 -10.56 -5.78 18.08
N PHE A 536 -10.84 -4.62 18.69
CA PHE A 536 -10.94 -4.46 20.13
C PHE A 536 -12.39 -4.51 20.57
N LYS A 537 -12.69 -5.43 21.47
CA LYS A 537 -14.04 -5.65 22.00
C LYS A 537 -13.96 -6.20 23.41
N ASP A 538 -14.74 -5.61 24.32
CA ASP A 538 -14.86 -6.05 25.72
C ASP A 538 -13.50 -6.29 26.42
N GLY A 539 -12.52 -5.39 26.21
CA GLY A 539 -11.22 -5.53 26.89
C GLY A 539 -10.23 -6.47 26.23
N SER A 540 -10.62 -7.13 25.13
CA SER A 540 -9.79 -8.05 24.35
C SER A 540 -9.47 -7.48 22.97
N CYS A 541 -8.46 -8.05 22.33
CA CYS A 541 -8.08 -7.75 20.94
C CYS A 541 -7.97 -9.05 20.14
N SER A 542 -8.36 -9.03 18.86
CA SER A 542 -8.22 -10.17 17.94
C SER A 542 -6.77 -10.66 17.76
N CYS A 543 -5.76 -9.89 18.18
CA CYS A 543 -4.37 -10.32 18.18
C CYS A 543 -3.96 -11.23 19.34
N GLN A 544 -4.83 -11.44 20.34
CA GLN A 544 -4.52 -12.23 21.54
C GLN A 544 -3.21 -11.79 22.23
N ASP A 545 -2.94 -10.50 22.17
CA ASP A 545 -1.71 -9.88 22.66
C ASP A 545 -0.41 -10.32 21.96
N TYR A 546 -0.52 -10.93 20.78
CA TYR A 546 0.59 -11.25 19.87
C TYR A 546 0.66 -10.25 18.71
N TRP A 547 1.25 -9.06 18.94
CA TRP A 547 1.33 -8.01 17.90
C TRP A 547 2.60 -7.20 17.83
#